data_AF-A0A382KFL9-F1
#
_entry.id   AF-A0A382KFL9-F1
#
_cell.length_a   1.000
_cell.length_b   1.000
_cell.length_c   1.000
_cell.angle_alpha   90.00
_cell.angle_beta   90.00
_cell.angle_gamma   90.00
#
_symmetry.space_group_name_H-M   'P 1'
#
loop_
_entity.id
_entity.type
_entity.pdbx_description
1 polymer ?
#
loop_
_entity_poly.entity_id
_entity_poly.type
_entity_poly.pdbx_seq_one_letter_code
_entity_poly.pdbx_strand_id
1 'polypeptide(L)'
;MATPSTKATLKSYCLRALGFGVIDINVSDDQADDRLDEALQYFAQYHYDGIEKMYLKHLITSDEVTRARSDASTTATDTADSSITATW
;
A
#
# COMPACT_ATOMS: atom_id res chain seq x y z
N MET A 1 21.65 -6.15 12.80
CA MET A 1 20.58 -6.02 13.81
C MET A 1 19.26 -6.28 13.10
N ALA A 2 18.35 -7.08 13.66
CA ALA A 2 17.09 -7.41 12.99
C ALA A 2 16.28 -6.13 12.73
N THR A 3 15.89 -5.90 11.48
CA THR A 3 14.99 -4.81 11.11
C THR A 3 13.62 -5.13 11.71
N PRO A 4 13.05 -4.24 12.56
CA PRO A 4 11.75 -4.51 13.18
C PRO A 4 10.67 -4.64 12.09
N SER A 5 9.85 -5.69 12.18
CA SER A 5 8.80 -6.02 11.20
C SER A 5 7.39 -5.82 11.73
N THR A 6 7.25 -5.56 13.04
CA THR A 6 5.97 -5.32 13.72
C THR A 6 6.09 -4.17 14.72
N LYS A 7 4.96 -3.53 15.06
CA LYS A 7 4.90 -2.45 16.07
C LYS A 7 5.56 -2.85 17.40
N ALA A 8 5.28 -4.06 17.89
CA ALA A 8 5.86 -4.58 19.12
C ALA A 8 7.39 -4.74 19.06
N THR A 9 7.91 -5.23 17.93
CA THR A 9 9.37 -5.36 17.73
C THR A 9 10.05 -4.00 17.60
N LEU A 10 9.38 -3.01 16.99
CA LEU A 10 9.87 -1.64 16.88
C LEU A 10 9.91 -0.94 18.24
N LYS A 11 8.85 -1.06 19.03
CA LYS A 11 8.80 -0.54 20.40
C LYS A 11 9.90 -1.10 21.29
N SER A 12 10.09 -2.42 21.26
CA SER A 12 11.16 -3.10 22.01
C SER A 12 12.55 -2.64 21.56
N TYR A 13 12.73 -2.41 20.26
CA TYR A 13 13.96 -1.84 19.70
C TYR A 13 14.22 -0.43 20.24
N CYS A 14 13.22 0.45 20.21
CA CYS A 14 13.34 1.83 20.69
C CYS A 14 13.66 1.90 22.19
N LEU A 15 12.96 1.11 23.02
CA LEU A 15 13.21 1.07 24.46
C LEU A 15 14.63 0.59 24.77
N ARG A 16 15.12 -0.45 24.07
CA ARG A 16 16.51 -0.91 24.23
C ARG A 16 17.52 0.16 23.82
N ALA A 17 17.26 0.90 22.74
CA ALA A 17 18.12 1.99 22.31
C ALA A 17 18.16 3.15 23.34
N LEU A 18 17.06 3.36 24.07
CA LEU A 18 16.98 4.33 25.16
C LEU A 18 17.64 3.85 26.47
N GLY A 19 18.09 2.60 26.55
CA GLY A 19 18.75 2.04 27.73
C GLY A 19 17.85 1.22 28.65
N PHE A 20 16.65 0.84 28.18
CA PHE A 20 15.77 -0.07 28.92
C PHE A 20 16.50 -1.35 29.32
N GLY A 21 16.40 -1.71 30.60
CA GLY A 21 17.14 -2.82 31.22
C GLY A 21 18.34 -2.38 32.07
N VAL A 22 18.86 -1.15 31.84
CA VAL A 22 19.85 -0.50 32.72
C VAL A 22 19.22 0.67 33.46
N ILE A 23 18.39 1.46 32.76
CA ILE A 23 17.60 2.54 33.34
C ILE A 23 16.13 2.16 33.33
N ASP A 24 15.40 2.68 34.32
CA ASP A 24 13.94 2.54 34.39
C ASP A 24 13.27 3.66 33.58
N ILE A 25 12.43 3.26 32.63
CA ILE A 25 11.72 4.19 31.75
C ILE A 25 10.26 4.20 32.18
N ASN A 26 9.90 5.23 32.97
CA ASN A 26 8.57 5.39 33.57
C ASN A 26 7.55 5.93 32.56
N VAL A 27 7.16 5.10 31.59
CA VAL A 27 6.06 5.35 30.65
C VAL A 27 5.16 4.12 30.58
N SER A 28 3.85 4.32 30.43
CA SER A 28 2.93 3.20 30.22
C SER A 28 3.07 2.61 28.82
N ASP A 29 2.57 1.38 28.66
CA ASP A 29 2.58 0.70 27.37
C ASP A 29 1.80 1.50 26.31
N ASP A 30 0.63 2.03 26.69
CA ASP A 30 -0.22 2.86 25.84
C ASP A 30 0.46 4.18 25.44
N GLN A 31 1.16 4.84 26.38
CA GLN A 31 1.89 6.08 26.08
C GLN A 31 2.99 5.88 25.04
N ALA A 32 3.70 4.75 25.12
CA ALA A 32 4.73 4.40 24.15
C ALA A 32 4.11 4.08 22.77
N ASP A 33 2.94 3.44 22.74
CA ASP A 33 2.21 3.13 21.52
C ASP A 33 1.68 4.39 20.83
N ASP A 34 1.09 5.32 21.58
CA ASP A 34 0.59 6.59 21.05
C ASP A 34 1.73 7.43 20.45
N ARG A 35 2.88 7.52 21.14
CA ARG A 35 4.05 8.26 20.63
C ARG A 35 4.63 7.60 19.39
N LEU A 36 4.63 6.27 19.32
CA LEU A 36 5.12 5.56 18.16
C LEU A 36 4.23 5.80 16.95
N ASP A 37 2.91 5.76 17.13
CA ASP A 37 1.94 6.02 16.05
C ASP A 37 2.00 7.47 15.57
N GLU A 38 2.13 8.44 16.49
CA GLU A 38 2.33 9.86 16.14
C GLU A 38 3.63 10.08 15.35
N ALA A 39 4.73 9.45 15.76
CA ALA A 39 6.00 9.54 15.04
C ALA A 39 5.90 8.92 13.63
N LEU A 40 5.19 7.80 13.49
CA LEU A 40 4.97 7.16 12.20
C LEU A 40 4.08 8.03 11.29
N GLN A 41 3.04 8.63 11.87
CA GLN A 41 2.17 9.56 11.16
C GLN A 41 2.94 10.81 10.72
N TYR A 42 3.79 11.36 11.58
CA TYR A 42 4.65 12.50 11.24
C TYR A 42 5.64 12.14 10.14
N PHE A 43 6.25 10.95 10.21
CA PHE A 43 7.10 10.44 9.13
C PHE A 43 6.31 10.34 7.82
N ALA A 44 5.11 9.77 7.84
CA ALA A 44 4.27 9.71 6.65
C ALA A 44 3.97 11.12 6.10
N GLN A 45 3.58 12.08 6.94
CA GLN A 45 3.25 13.43 6.50
C GLN A 45 4.45 14.18 5.89
N TYR A 46 5.64 14.07 6.49
CA TYR A 46 6.81 14.84 6.07
C TYR A 46 7.72 14.14 5.07
N HIS A 47 7.67 12.80 4.99
CA HIS A 47 8.40 12.00 3.99
C HIS A 47 7.46 11.45 2.90
N TYR A 48 6.31 12.08 2.68
CA TYR A 48 5.36 11.77 1.61
C TYR A 48 5.88 12.09 0.19
N ASP A 49 7.20 12.25 0.02
CA ASP A 49 7.88 12.37 -1.28
C ASP A 49 8.08 11.00 -1.97
N GLY A 50 7.54 9.93 -1.38
CA GLY A 50 7.58 8.55 -1.89
C GLY A 50 6.41 8.15 -2.79
N ILE A 51 5.63 9.10 -3.32
CA ILE A 51 4.57 8.79 -4.32
C ILE A 51 5.09 9.09 -5.72
N GLU A 52 5.51 8.05 -6.44
CA GLU A 52 5.81 8.15 -7.86
C GLU A 52 4.52 8.05 -8.66
N LYS A 53 4.29 9.00 -9.58
CA LYS A 53 3.18 8.91 -10.55
C LYS A 53 3.46 7.75 -11.51
N MET A 54 2.90 6.59 -11.21
CA MET A 54 2.93 5.43 -12.09
C MET A 54 1.84 5.57 -13.15
N TYR A 55 2.24 5.71 -14.41
CA TYR A 55 1.33 5.69 -15.54
C TYR A 55 1.25 4.27 -16.11
N LEU A 56 0.05 3.72 -16.22
CA LEU A 56 -0.17 2.50 -17.00
C LEU A 56 -0.12 2.88 -18.49
N LYS A 57 0.93 2.45 -19.18
CA LYS A 57 1.03 2.56 -20.64
C LYS A 57 0.61 1.24 -21.27
N HIS A 58 -0.37 1.30 -22.16
CA HIS A 58 -0.73 0.18 -23.03
C HIS A 58 -0.24 0.49 -24.44
N LEU A 59 0.58 -0.40 -25.00
CA LEU A 59 1.01 -0.28 -26.38
C LEU A 59 -0.11 -0.80 -27.28
N ILE A 60 -0.72 0.11 -28.04
CA ILE A 60 -1.70 -0.27 -29.05
C ILE A 60 -0.98 -1.01 -30.18
N THR A 61 -1.34 -2.29 -30.37
CA THR A 61 -0.79 -3.16 -31.40
C THR A 61 -1.61 -3.12 -32.69
N SER A 62 -1.04 -3.57 -33.81
CA SER A 62 -1.76 -3.70 -35.09
C SER A 62 -2.99 -4.60 -35.00
N ASP A 63 -2.92 -5.64 -34.17
CA ASP A 63 -4.02 -6.59 -33.97
C ASP A 63 -5.18 -5.94 -33.23
N GLU A 64 -4.89 -5.07 -32.26
CA GLU A 64 -5.91 -4.26 -31.58
C GLU A 64 -6.57 -3.24 -32.50
N VAL A 65 -5.78 -2.57 -33.34
CA VAL A 65 -6.32 -1.67 -34.36
C VAL A 65 -7.21 -2.44 -35.35
N THR A 66 -6.81 -3.67 -35.72
CA THR A 66 -7.58 -4.53 -36.61
C THR A 66 -8.88 -4.99 -35.96
N ARG A 67 -8.85 -5.40 -34.68
CA ARG A 67 -10.05 -5.76 -33.91
C ARG A 67 -10.99 -4.58 -33.71
N ALA A 68 -10.47 -3.39 -33.42
CA ALA A 68 -11.30 -2.20 -33.21
C ALA A 68 -11.97 -1.70 -34.50
N ARG A 69 -11.43 -2.05 -35.67
CA ARG A 69 -11.97 -1.69 -36.99
C ARG A 69 -12.87 -2.75 -37.61
N SER A 70 -12.91 -3.95 -37.05
CA SER A 70 -13.85 -4.98 -37.51
C SER A 70 -15.22 -4.72 -36.89
N ASP A 71 -16.27 -4.70 -37.71
CA ASP A 71 -17.69 -4.71 -37.29
C ASP A 71 -18.06 -6.10 -36.75
N ALA A 72 -17.32 -6.57 -35.74
CA ALA A 72 -17.49 -7.87 -35.13
C ALA A 72 -18.05 -7.68 -33.71
N SER A 73 -19.31 -8.04 -33.52
CA SER A 73 -19.90 -8.14 -32.19
C SER A 73 -19.24 -9.29 -31.44
N THR A 74 -18.68 -9.02 -30.26
CA THR A 74 -18.16 -10.05 -29.36
C THR A 74 -18.95 -10.02 -28.07
N THR A 75 -19.57 -11.14 -27.71
CA THR A 75 -20.23 -11.31 -26.41
C THR A 75 -19.17 -11.55 -25.34
N ALA A 76 -19.06 -10.64 -24.37
CA ALA A 76 -18.30 -10.92 -23.15
C ALA A 76 -19.07 -11.95 -22.30
N THR A 77 -18.38 -12.77 -21.50
CA THR A 77 -19.04 -13.63 -20.49
C THR A 77 -19.00 -12.88 -19.18
N ASP A 78 -20.14 -12.35 -18.73
CA ASP A 78 -20.26 -11.82 -17.37
C ASP A 78 -20.44 -13.00 -16.40
N THR A 79 -19.50 -13.13 -15.47
CA THR A 79 -19.50 -14.24 -14.49
C THR A 79 -20.40 -13.92 -13.29
N ALA A 80 -20.86 -12.67 -13.13
CA ALA A 80 -21.65 -12.25 -11.98
C ALA A 80 -23.17 -12.41 -12.18
N ASP A 81 -23.71 -12.04 -13.35
CA ASP A 81 -25.15 -11.99 -13.63
C ASP A 81 -25.52 -12.50 -15.03
N SER A 82 -24.54 -12.83 -15.88
CA SER A 82 -24.79 -13.31 -17.27
C SER A 82 -25.62 -12.35 -18.14
N SER A 83 -25.84 -11.11 -17.69
CA SER A 83 -26.53 -10.08 -18.45
C SER A 83 -25.51 -9.19 -19.16
N ILE A 84 -25.45 -9.34 -20.48
CA ILE A 84 -24.57 -8.53 -21.33
C ILE A 84 -25.47 -7.69 -22.22
N THR A 85 -25.64 -6.42 -21.84
CA THR A 85 -26.45 -5.46 -22.58
C THR A 85 -25.52 -4.44 -23.25
N ALA A 86 -24.73 -4.91 -24.21
CA ALA A 86 -23.99 -4.03 -25.09
C ALA A 86 -24.10 -4.57 -26.52
N THR A 87 -25.03 -3.99 -27.28
CA THR A 87 -25.08 -4.16 -28.74
C THR A 87 -24.22 -3.04 -29.32
N TRP A 88 -23.04 -3.39 -29.82
CA TRP A 88 -22.22 -2.52 -30.67
C TRP A 88 -22.65 -2.70 -32.13
#